data_AF-A0A540KPR9-F1
#
_entry.id   AF-A0A540KPR9-F1
#
_cell.length_a   1.000
_cell.length_b   1.000
_cell.length_c   1.000
_cell.angle_alpha   90.00
_cell.angle_beta   90.00
_cell.angle_gamma   90.00
#
_symmetry.space_group_name_H-M   'P 1'
#
loop_
_entity.id
_entity.type
_entity.pdbx_description
1 polymer ?
#
loop_
_entity_poly.entity_id
_entity_poly.type
_entity_poly.pdbx_seq_one_letter_code
_entity_poly.pdbx_strand_id
1 'polypeptide(L)'
;MQEMINDNQKSGSTASCRALVLVNTTITHGDYKPVKQMIGPNSEMPWGNRIAFMPVSMPKLTEISNLLDFVFKAQKHIKRKMASRYMHNRLKKSSLMISNMIGPTEKTTLAGHPIKGVYFMVLGIPQDLIITIVSYVGDLRISFGTKKGFIDPQKFKSCLKNAFEMILDKIPMQKN
;
A
#
# COMPACT_ATOMS: atom_id res chain seq x y z
N MET A 1 38.87 0.60 -31.65
CA MET A 1 39.73 -0.07 -30.66
C MET A 1 39.26 0.39 -29.29
N GLN A 2 38.64 -0.52 -28.53
CA GLN A 2 38.06 -0.29 -27.21
C GLN A 2 39.16 -0.18 -26.14
N GLU A 3 39.04 0.80 -25.25
CA GLU A 3 39.59 0.77 -23.88
C GLU A 3 38.47 1.25 -22.94
N MET A 4 37.73 0.32 -22.31
CA MET A 4 37.98 -0.23 -20.97
C MET A 4 37.85 0.80 -19.84
N ILE A 5 36.62 1.24 -19.56
CA ILE A 5 36.26 1.75 -18.23
C ILE A 5 35.92 0.55 -17.35
N ASN A 6 36.89 0.22 -16.50
CA ASN A 6 36.81 -0.79 -15.46
C ASN A 6 35.99 -0.26 -14.28
N ASP A 7 34.66 -0.37 -14.36
CA ASP A 7 33.80 -0.23 -13.18
C ASP A 7 33.75 -1.59 -12.48
N ASN A 8 34.52 -1.69 -11.40
CA ASN A 8 34.43 -2.74 -10.40
C ASN A 8 32.96 -2.92 -10.00
N GLN A 9 32.32 -3.95 -10.56
CA GLN A 9 31.08 -4.53 -10.04
C GLN A 9 31.35 -5.05 -8.64
N LYS A 10 31.24 -4.18 -7.63
CA LYS A 10 30.84 -4.62 -6.31
C LYS A 10 29.44 -5.18 -6.47
N SER A 11 29.34 -6.50 -6.45
CA SER A 11 28.06 -7.21 -6.47
C SER A 11 27.16 -6.57 -5.41
N GLY A 12 26.09 -5.90 -5.87
CA GLY A 12 25.13 -5.29 -4.98
C GLY A 12 24.63 -6.37 -4.03
N SER A 13 24.75 -6.15 -2.72
CA SER A 13 24.27 -7.10 -1.73
C SER A 13 22.84 -7.47 -2.11
N THR A 14 22.55 -8.77 -2.20
CA THR A 14 21.24 -9.30 -2.57
C THR A 14 20.17 -8.75 -1.63
N ALA A 15 19.56 -7.61 -2.01
CA ALA A 15 18.62 -6.90 -1.20
C ALA A 15 17.29 -7.67 -1.18
N SER A 16 17.05 -8.41 -0.10
CA SER A 16 15.77 -9.07 0.14
C SER A 16 14.71 -8.00 0.44
N CYS A 17 13.99 -7.56 -0.59
CA CYS A 17 12.85 -6.65 -0.42
C CYS A 17 11.73 -7.40 0.31
N ARG A 18 11.31 -6.89 1.46
CA ARG A 18 10.19 -7.43 2.23
C ARG A 18 9.16 -6.33 2.38
N ALA A 19 7.94 -6.59 1.93
CA ALA A 19 6.87 -5.63 1.97
C ALA A 19 5.91 -5.93 3.11
N LEU A 20 5.30 -4.89 3.64
CA LEU A 20 4.22 -4.98 4.60
C LEU A 20 2.94 -4.50 3.94
N VAL A 21 1.92 -5.35 3.91
CA VAL A 21 0.60 -4.98 3.42
C VAL A 21 -0.27 -4.61 4.61
N LEU A 22 -0.85 -3.42 4.55
CA LEU A 22 -1.85 -2.95 5.50
C LEU A 22 -3.23 -3.16 4.89
N VAL A 23 -4.07 -3.95 5.56
CA VAL A 23 -5.40 -4.31 5.07
C VAL A 23 -6.45 -3.75 6.02
N ASN A 24 -7.44 -3.05 5.47
CA ASN A 24 -8.63 -2.67 6.22
C ASN A 24 -9.49 -3.92 6.46
N THR A 25 -9.76 -4.26 7.72
CA THR A 25 -10.58 -5.42 8.09
C THR A 25 -12.04 -5.06 8.35
N THR A 26 -12.46 -3.80 8.25
CA THR A 26 -13.88 -3.44 8.40
C THR A 26 -14.75 -4.13 7.35
N ILE A 27 -14.24 -4.35 6.13
CA ILE A 27 -14.97 -4.97 5.01
C ILE A 27 -15.19 -6.49 5.24
N THR A 28 -14.46 -7.11 6.16
CA THR A 28 -14.58 -8.56 6.42
C THR A 28 -15.91 -8.95 7.07
N HIS A 29 -16.71 -7.97 7.51
CA HIS A 29 -18.03 -8.17 8.12
C HIS A 29 -19.18 -7.65 7.24
N GLY A 30 -18.91 -7.29 5.97
CA GLY A 30 -19.89 -6.76 5.02
C GLY A 30 -19.43 -5.47 4.32
N ASP A 31 -20.31 -4.88 3.53
CA ASP A 31 -20.05 -3.62 2.83
C ASP A 31 -19.87 -2.43 3.80
N TYR A 32 -19.29 -1.34 3.28
CA TYR A 32 -19.13 -0.10 4.04
C TYR A 32 -20.50 0.42 4.53
N LYS A 33 -20.67 0.58 5.86
CA LYS A 33 -21.87 1.17 6.46
C LYS A 33 -21.73 2.70 6.59
N PRO A 34 -22.80 3.49 6.35
CA PRO A 34 -22.78 4.93 6.57
C PRO A 34 -22.41 5.30 8.00
N VAL A 35 -21.68 6.40 8.19
CA VAL A 35 -21.17 6.85 9.50
C VAL A 35 -22.28 6.95 10.55
N LYS A 36 -23.48 7.41 10.16
CA LYS A 36 -24.64 7.50 11.06
C LYS A 36 -25.05 6.14 11.64
N GLN A 37 -24.90 5.05 10.88
CA GLN A 37 -25.18 3.68 11.35
C GLN A 37 -24.04 3.10 12.19
N MET A 38 -22.81 3.60 12.00
CA MET A 38 -21.62 3.15 12.76
C MET A 38 -21.52 3.77 14.15
N ILE A 39 -22.11 4.95 14.37
CA ILE A 39 -22.11 5.67 15.66
C ILE A 39 -23.26 5.19 16.57
N GLY A 40 -24.26 4.51 16.01
CA GLY A 40 -25.41 4.01 16.77
C GLY A 40 -25.00 3.03 17.89
N PRO A 41 -25.75 3.01 19.01
CA PRO A 41 -25.53 2.03 20.07
C PRO A 41 -25.68 0.61 19.51
N ASN A 42 -24.80 -0.30 19.94
CA ASN A 42 -24.74 -1.70 19.49
C ASN A 42 -24.53 -1.90 17.97
N SER A 43 -23.88 -0.96 17.29
CA SER A 43 -23.51 -1.14 15.88
C SER A 43 -22.60 -2.37 15.70
N GLU A 44 -22.94 -3.25 14.76
CA GLU A 44 -22.08 -4.36 14.34
C GLU A 44 -20.73 -3.89 13.78
N MET A 45 -20.70 -2.65 13.26
CA MET A 45 -19.51 -2.00 12.70
C MET A 45 -19.31 -0.63 13.36
N PRO A 46 -18.85 -0.60 14.63
CA PRO A 46 -18.66 0.65 15.35
C PRO A 46 -17.58 1.49 14.66
N TRP A 47 -17.79 2.81 14.66
CA TRP A 47 -16.86 3.76 14.04
C TRP A 47 -15.44 3.60 14.63
N GLY A 48 -14.45 3.40 13.75
CA GLY A 48 -13.05 3.23 14.15
C GLY A 48 -12.20 2.50 13.11
N ASN A 49 -10.89 2.65 13.23
CA ASN A 49 -9.93 2.01 12.33
C ASN A 49 -9.72 0.54 12.72
N ARG A 50 -10.21 -0.40 11.90
CA ARG A 50 -9.88 -1.83 12.03
C ARG A 50 -8.90 -2.23 10.95
N ILE A 51 -7.64 -2.37 11.33
CA ILE A 51 -6.56 -2.56 10.38
C ILE A 51 -5.69 -3.74 10.80
N ALA A 52 -5.30 -4.58 9.84
CA ALA A 52 -4.36 -5.68 10.04
C ALA A 52 -3.10 -5.48 9.19
N PHE A 53 -1.96 -5.94 9.73
CA PHE A 53 -0.68 -5.95 9.03
C PHE A 53 -0.35 -7.37 8.57
N MET A 54 0.02 -7.51 7.30
CA MET A 54 0.41 -8.77 6.68
C MET A 54 1.83 -8.64 6.13
N PRO A 55 2.84 -9.26 6.76
CA PRO A 55 4.20 -9.25 6.23
C PRO A 55 4.29 -10.23 5.05
N VAL A 56 4.60 -9.72 3.87
CA VAL A 56 4.81 -10.53 2.67
C VAL A 56 6.27 -10.42 2.25
N SER A 57 6.91 -11.58 2.02
CA SER A 57 8.21 -11.58 1.35
C SER A 57 7.97 -11.18 -0.10
N MET A 58 8.63 -10.12 -0.59
CA MET A 58 8.53 -9.82 -2.02
C MET A 58 9.35 -10.87 -2.76
N PRO A 59 8.76 -11.69 -3.65
CA PRO A 59 9.52 -12.61 -4.46
C PRO A 59 10.51 -11.82 -5.33
N LYS A 60 11.67 -12.41 -5.63
CA LYS A 60 12.59 -11.81 -6.60
C LYS A 60 11.87 -11.74 -7.94
N LEU A 61 12.09 -10.67 -8.72
CA LEU A 61 11.44 -10.47 -10.02
C LEU A 61 11.60 -11.66 -10.99
N THR A 62 12.62 -12.50 -10.79
CA THR A 62 12.89 -13.72 -11.58
C THR A 62 12.04 -14.93 -11.19
N GLU A 63 11.33 -14.90 -10.05
CA GLU A 63 10.59 -16.05 -9.49
C GLU A 63 9.06 -15.93 -9.66
N ILE A 64 8.56 -14.86 -10.29
CA ILE A 64 7.12 -14.63 -10.45
C ILE A 64 6.67 -15.24 -11.78
N SER A 65 6.34 -16.53 -11.77
CA SER A 65 5.69 -17.20 -12.91
C SER A 65 4.18 -16.95 -12.95
N ASN A 66 3.52 -16.80 -11.80
CA ASN A 66 2.08 -16.52 -11.67
C ASN A 66 1.75 -15.68 -10.42
N LEU A 67 0.89 -14.66 -10.59
CA LEU A 67 0.48 -13.72 -9.54
C LEU A 67 -0.39 -14.39 -8.44
N LEU A 68 -1.17 -15.42 -8.78
CA LEU A 68 -2.05 -16.13 -7.84
C LEU A 68 -1.27 -17.00 -6.84
N ASP A 69 -0.16 -17.61 -7.28
CA ASP A 69 0.70 -18.41 -6.41
C ASP A 69 1.30 -17.59 -5.27
N PHE A 70 1.57 -16.31 -5.53
CA PHE A 70 2.01 -15.38 -4.49
C PHE A 70 0.91 -15.17 -3.43
N VAL A 71 -0.34 -14.97 -3.85
CA VAL A 71 -1.48 -14.77 -2.93
C VAL A 71 -1.68 -16.00 -2.04
N PHE A 72 -1.66 -17.20 -2.61
CA PHE A 72 -1.81 -18.45 -1.86
C PHE A 72 -0.66 -18.69 -0.87
N LYS A 73 0.60 -18.42 -1.26
CA LYS A 73 1.76 -18.51 -0.37
C LYS A 73 1.63 -17.50 0.78
N ALA A 74 1.28 -16.25 0.49
CA ALA A 74 1.09 -15.22 1.50
C ALA A 74 0.02 -15.63 2.53
N GLN A 75 -1.11 -16.17 2.08
CA GLN A 75 -2.20 -16.64 2.94
C GLN A 75 -1.75 -17.74 3.93
N LYS A 76 -0.91 -18.68 3.48
CA LYS A 76 -0.41 -19.80 4.30
C LYS A 76 0.46 -19.35 5.49
N HIS A 77 1.16 -18.22 5.36
CA HIS A 77 2.08 -17.72 6.38
C HIS A 77 1.40 -16.99 7.56
N ILE A 78 0.10 -16.68 7.50
CA ILE A 78 -0.62 -15.84 8.47
C ILE A 78 -1.23 -16.69 9.62
N LYS A 79 -0.43 -17.46 10.36
CA LYS A 79 -0.89 -18.19 11.59
C LYS A 79 -0.54 -17.42 12.88
N ARG A 80 -1.46 -17.47 13.85
CA ARG A 80 -1.90 -16.33 14.70
C ARG A 80 -1.27 -16.17 16.12
N LYS A 81 -0.23 -16.92 16.55
CA LYS A 81 0.09 -17.02 18.01
C LYS A 81 1.42 -16.44 18.54
N MET A 82 2.24 -15.75 17.74
CA MET A 82 3.45 -15.02 18.22
C MET A 82 3.55 -13.59 17.66
N ALA A 83 2.39 -12.99 17.37
CA ALA A 83 2.27 -11.90 16.41
C ALA A 83 3.04 -10.62 16.79
N SER A 84 3.03 -10.15 18.04
CA SER A 84 3.58 -8.81 18.34
C SER A 84 5.10 -8.69 18.15
N ARG A 85 5.91 -9.56 18.77
CA ARG A 85 7.38 -9.55 18.60
C ARG A 85 7.79 -9.87 17.16
N TYR A 86 7.09 -10.82 16.54
CA TYR A 86 7.31 -11.19 15.14
C TYR A 86 6.95 -10.02 14.19
N MET A 87 5.82 -9.34 14.40
CA MET A 87 5.42 -8.14 13.65
C MET A 87 6.43 -7.01 13.86
N HIS A 88 6.84 -6.73 15.09
CA HIS A 88 7.81 -5.67 15.39
C HIS A 88 9.15 -5.90 14.68
N ASN A 89 9.68 -7.13 14.75
CA ASN A 89 10.91 -7.48 14.06
C ASN A 89 10.77 -7.46 12.53
N ARG A 90 9.58 -7.73 12.00
CA ARG A 90 9.31 -7.70 10.55
C ARG A 90 9.08 -6.29 10.04
N LEU A 91 8.40 -5.44 10.81
CA LEU A 91 8.22 -4.02 10.56
C LEU A 91 9.58 -3.33 10.41
N LYS A 92 10.50 -3.53 11.35
CA LYS A 92 11.85 -2.95 11.30
C LYS A 92 12.72 -3.44 10.13
N LYS A 93 12.40 -4.59 9.55
CA LYS A 93 13.16 -5.21 8.45
C LYS A 93 12.47 -5.03 7.09
N SER A 94 11.38 -4.28 7.04
CA SER A 94 10.61 -4.02 5.83
C SER A 94 10.91 -2.60 5.35
N SER A 95 11.33 -2.47 4.09
CA SER A 95 11.62 -1.16 3.48
C SER A 95 10.38 -0.52 2.85
N LEU A 96 9.35 -1.32 2.54
CA LEU A 96 8.15 -0.91 1.84
C LEU A 96 6.88 -1.27 2.61
N MET A 97 5.98 -0.30 2.78
CA MET A 97 4.61 -0.55 3.19
C MET A 97 3.62 -0.15 2.10
N ILE A 98 2.61 -0.98 1.84
CA ILE A 98 1.50 -0.67 0.93
C ILE A 98 0.19 -0.84 1.68
N SER A 99 -0.70 0.14 1.60
CA SER A 99 -2.08 0.04 2.11
C SER A 99 -3.10 0.27 1.01
N ASN A 100 -4.20 -0.47 1.05
CA ASN A 100 -5.40 -0.16 0.27
C ASN A 100 -6.60 -0.08 1.22
N MET A 101 -7.28 1.06 1.22
CA MET A 101 -8.44 1.30 2.06
C MET A 101 -9.60 1.84 1.23
N ILE A 102 -10.77 1.22 1.37
CA ILE A 102 -12.00 1.78 0.85
C ILE A 102 -12.42 2.90 1.80
N GLY A 103 -12.47 4.14 1.32
CA GLY A 103 -13.00 5.26 2.09
C GLY A 103 -14.49 5.48 1.82
N PRO A 104 -15.06 6.59 2.32
CA PRO A 104 -16.48 6.86 2.19
C PRO A 104 -16.95 6.88 0.73
N THR A 105 -18.05 6.18 0.46
CA THR A 105 -18.74 6.17 -0.84
C THR A 105 -19.67 7.37 -1.00
N GLU A 106 -20.08 7.98 0.11
CA GLU A 106 -20.96 9.14 0.16
C GLU A 106 -20.19 10.43 0.43
N LYS A 107 -20.72 11.55 -0.09
CA LYS A 107 -20.19 12.88 0.23
C LYS A 107 -20.36 13.16 1.71
N THR A 108 -19.27 13.56 2.37
CA THR A 108 -19.27 13.88 3.80
C THR A 108 -18.86 15.32 4.06
N THR A 109 -19.16 15.82 5.26
CA THR A 109 -18.77 17.15 5.73
C THR A 109 -17.96 17.03 7.01
N LEU A 110 -16.98 17.93 7.19
CA LEU A 110 -16.25 18.11 8.45
C LEU A 110 -16.64 19.46 9.02
N ALA A 111 -17.24 19.47 10.22
CA ALA A 111 -17.73 20.69 10.86
C ALA A 111 -18.59 21.56 9.92
N GLY A 112 -19.51 20.94 9.18
CA GLY A 112 -20.39 21.60 8.21
C GLY A 112 -19.76 21.93 6.86
N HIS A 113 -18.45 21.72 6.67
CA HIS A 113 -17.76 22.02 5.41
C HIS A 113 -17.60 20.75 4.56
N PRO A 114 -17.94 20.77 3.26
CA PRO A 114 -17.85 19.59 2.41
C PRO A 114 -16.40 19.13 2.22
N ILE A 115 -16.15 17.84 2.46
CA ILE A 115 -14.85 17.23 2.25
C ILE A 115 -14.71 16.87 0.77
N LYS A 116 -13.62 17.31 0.14
CA LYS A 116 -13.29 16.99 -1.26
C LYS A 116 -12.55 15.66 -1.42
N GLY A 117 -11.97 15.13 -0.34
CA GLY A 117 -11.18 13.91 -0.39
C GLY A 117 -10.63 13.49 0.95
N VAL A 118 -10.24 12.23 1.03
CA VAL A 118 -9.63 11.63 2.22
C VAL A 118 -8.25 11.10 1.86
N TYR A 119 -7.26 11.42 2.69
CA TYR A 119 -5.92 10.87 2.62
C TYR A 119 -5.64 10.09 3.90
N PHE A 120 -4.87 9.01 3.78
CA PHE A 120 -4.43 8.23 4.92
C PHE A 120 -2.92 8.08 4.85
N MET A 121 -2.26 8.32 5.97
CA MET A 121 -0.82 8.14 6.10
C MET A 121 -0.52 7.51 7.44
N VAL A 122 0.38 6.53 7.45
CA VAL A 122 0.93 5.98 8.69
C VAL A 122 2.25 6.69 8.95
N LEU A 123 2.38 7.30 10.13
CA LEU A 123 3.57 8.04 10.55
C LEU A 123 4.27 7.30 11.69
N GLY A 124 5.57 7.58 11.90
CA GLY A 124 6.33 7.04 13.03
C GLY A 124 6.76 5.57 12.90
N ILE A 125 6.64 5.00 11.71
CA ILE A 125 7.06 3.63 11.41
C ILE A 125 8.38 3.66 10.58
N PRO A 126 9.34 2.73 10.83
CA PRO A 126 10.68 2.80 10.26
C PRO A 126 10.76 2.24 8.81
N GLN A 127 9.91 2.73 7.91
CA GLN A 127 9.87 2.31 6.50
C GLN A 127 10.48 3.39 5.60
N ASP A 128 11.23 2.95 4.60
CA ASP A 128 11.89 3.84 3.64
C ASP A 128 10.92 4.37 2.58
N LEU A 129 9.89 3.58 2.25
CA LEU A 129 8.77 3.95 1.39
C LEU A 129 7.44 3.42 1.96
N ILE A 130 6.44 4.29 1.99
CA ILE A 130 5.07 4.02 2.40
C ILE A 130 4.16 4.46 1.25
N ILE A 131 3.34 3.56 0.76
CA ILE A 131 2.34 3.81 -0.27
C ILE A 131 0.98 3.55 0.36
N THR A 132 0.10 4.53 0.32
CA THR A 132 -1.26 4.38 0.83
C THR A 132 -2.27 4.75 -0.23
N ILE A 133 -3.26 3.90 -0.42
CA ILE A 133 -4.32 4.07 -1.40
C ILE A 133 -5.63 4.18 -0.63
N VAL A 134 -6.39 5.24 -0.90
CA VAL A 134 -7.72 5.46 -0.32
C VAL A 134 -8.69 5.90 -1.40
N SER A 135 -9.87 5.27 -1.48
CA SER A 135 -10.96 5.76 -2.34
C SER A 135 -11.87 6.74 -1.59
N TYR A 136 -12.40 7.75 -2.27
CA TYR A 136 -13.45 8.62 -1.75
C TYR A 136 -14.41 9.00 -2.87
N VAL A 137 -15.68 8.64 -2.74
CA VAL A 137 -16.74 8.93 -3.75
C VAL A 137 -16.29 8.52 -5.17
N GLY A 138 -15.72 7.31 -5.29
CA GLY A 138 -15.23 6.77 -6.56
C GLY A 138 -13.83 7.25 -6.97
N ASP A 139 -13.32 8.34 -6.41
CA ASP A 139 -11.99 8.86 -6.72
C ASP A 139 -10.90 8.12 -5.92
N LEU A 140 -9.94 7.53 -6.63
CA LEU A 140 -8.78 6.88 -6.00
C LEU A 140 -7.69 7.92 -5.68
N ARG A 141 -7.19 7.92 -4.45
CA ARG A 141 -6.10 8.78 -4.00
C ARG A 141 -4.93 7.94 -3.52
N ILE A 142 -3.75 8.20 -4.08
CA ILE A 142 -2.51 7.53 -3.71
C ILE A 142 -1.61 8.54 -3.02
N SER A 143 -1.12 8.18 -1.83
CA SER A 143 -0.17 8.99 -1.06
C SER A 143 1.14 8.23 -0.90
N PHE A 144 2.24 8.97 -0.94
CA PHE A 144 3.58 8.43 -0.80
C PHE A 144 4.27 9.10 0.38
N GLY A 145 4.78 8.31 1.33
CA GLY A 145 5.69 8.75 2.38
C GLY A 145 7.04 8.12 2.15
N THR A 146 8.12 8.89 2.27
CA THR A 146 9.47 8.35 2.12
C THR A 146 10.38 8.88 3.21
N LYS A 147 11.37 8.08 3.60
CA LYS A 147 12.45 8.54 4.46
C LYS A 147 13.19 9.69 3.77
N LYS A 148 13.52 10.73 4.53
CA LYS A 148 14.22 11.92 4.00
C LYS A 148 15.49 11.50 3.26
N GLY A 149 15.64 11.96 2.02
CA GLY A 149 16.79 11.69 1.16
C GLY A 149 16.81 10.28 0.53
N PHE A 150 15.81 9.44 0.78
CA PHE A 150 15.75 8.09 0.20
C PHE A 150 15.32 8.10 -1.27
N ILE A 151 14.35 8.97 -1.61
CA ILE A 151 13.84 9.13 -2.98
C ILE A 151 13.92 10.61 -3.40
N ASP A 152 14.44 10.84 -4.60
CA ASP A 152 14.37 12.16 -5.25
C ASP A 152 12.93 12.45 -5.70
N PRO A 153 12.28 13.51 -5.18
CA PRO A 153 10.87 13.76 -5.46
C PRO A 153 10.57 14.05 -6.94
N GLN A 154 11.49 14.70 -7.66
CA GLN A 154 11.27 15.09 -9.05
C GLN A 154 11.40 13.88 -9.99
N LYS A 155 12.45 13.08 -9.81
CA LYS A 155 12.64 11.82 -10.53
C LYS A 155 11.48 10.87 -10.24
N PHE A 156 11.08 10.74 -8.98
CA PHE A 156 9.95 9.89 -8.60
C PHE A 156 8.65 10.32 -9.26
N LYS A 157 8.33 11.62 -9.22
CA LYS A 157 7.15 12.18 -9.89
C LYS A 157 7.18 11.91 -11.40
N SER A 158 8.34 12.08 -12.04
CA SER A 158 8.52 11.80 -13.47
C SER A 158 8.31 10.32 -13.79
N CYS A 159 8.90 9.41 -13.00
CA CYS A 159 8.72 7.97 -13.16
C CYS A 159 7.25 7.57 -12.98
N LEU A 160 6.57 8.14 -11.99
CA LEU A 160 5.16 7.86 -11.74
C LEU A 160 4.30 8.33 -12.91
N LYS A 161 4.52 9.56 -13.41
CA LYS A 161 3.79 10.10 -14.56
C LYS A 161 3.97 9.22 -15.80
N ASN A 162 5.21 8.87 -16.13
CA ASN A 162 5.51 7.99 -17.26
C ASN A 162 4.83 6.61 -17.12
N ALA A 163 4.89 6.02 -15.92
CA ALA A 163 4.22 4.74 -15.67
C ALA A 163 2.70 4.83 -15.86
N PHE A 164 2.07 5.93 -15.42
CA PHE A 164 0.64 6.16 -15.65
C PHE A 164 0.31 6.29 -17.14
N GLU A 165 1.08 7.07 -17.89
CA GLU A 165 0.92 7.23 -19.34
C GLU A 165 1.03 5.87 -20.06
N MET A 166 2.09 5.09 -19.75
CA MET A 166 2.28 3.75 -20.32
C MET A 166 1.14 2.77 -20.01
N ILE A 167 0.52 2.88 -18.83
CA ILE A 167 -0.62 2.03 -18.45
C ILE A 167 -1.86 2.46 -19.25
N LEU A 168 -2.14 3.76 -19.33
CA LEU A 168 -3.29 4.28 -20.05
C LEU A 168 -3.23 3.98 -21.54
N ASP A 169 -2.05 4.11 -22.16
CA ASP A 169 -1.84 3.80 -23.59
C ASP A 169 -2.14 2.33 -23.91
N LYS A 170 -1.99 1.43 -22.94
CA LYS A 170 -2.22 -0.01 -23.10
C LYS A 170 -3.64 -0.46 -22.72
N ILE A 171 -4.44 0.41 -22.12
CA ILE A 171 -5.85 0.11 -21.84
C ILE A 171 -6.65 0.51 -23.09
N PRO A 172 -7.27 -0.44 -23.82
CA PRO A 172 -8.14 -0.08 -24.92
C PRO A 172 -9.28 0.77 -24.34
N MET A 173 -9.34 2.04 -24.75
CA MET A 173 -10.48 2.90 -24.48
C MET A 173 -11.72 2.17 -24.99
N GLN A 174 -12.58 1.68 -24.10
CA GLN A 174 -13.91 1.29 -24.50
C GLN A 174 -14.61 2.56 -24.98
N LYS A 175 -14.70 2.71 -26.31
CA LYS A 175 -15.61 3.64 -26.95
C LYS A 175 -17.02 3.20 -26.53
N ASN A 176 -17.61 3.94 -25.60
CA ASN A 176 -19.05 3.99 -25.45
C ASN A 176 -19.66 4.76 -26.62
#